data_AF-A0A0M3HKT4-F1
#
_entry.id   AF-A0A0M3HKT4-F1
#
_cell.length_a   1.000
_cell.length_b   1.000
_cell.length_c   1.000
_cell.angle_alpha   90.00
_cell.angle_beta   90.00
_cell.angle_gamma   90.00
#
_symmetry.space_group_name_H-M   'P 1'
#
loop_
_entity.id
_entity.type
_entity.pdbx_description
1 polymer ?
#
loop_
_entity_poly.entity_id
_entity_poly.type
_entity_poly.pdbx_seq_one_letter_code
_entity_poly.pdbx_strand_id
1 'polypeptide(L)' 'MADKHRLIRRTQTKRSDAERIGGNAEATYDVELFDDDDFYQQLLKDLIERKSAEVVDPIEMSKFVPICKHLIIIAN' A
#
# COMPACT_ATOMS: atom_id res chain seq x y z
N MET A 1 -4.38 -10.41 26.21
CA MET A 1 -3.24 -10.23 25.30
C MET A 1 -3.57 -10.92 24.01
N ALA A 2 -3.60 -10.21 22.88
CA ALA A 2 -3.88 -10.85 21.59
C ALA A 2 -2.76 -11.85 21.26
N ASP A 3 -3.12 -13.04 20.78
CA ASP A 3 -2.16 -14.10 20.47
C ASP A 3 -1.10 -13.60 19.48
N LYS A 4 0.13 -13.39 19.96
CA LYS A 4 1.27 -12.91 19.17
C LYS A 4 1.46 -13.74 17.90
N HIS A 5 1.29 -15.07 17.99
CA HIS A 5 1.35 -15.99 16.86
C HIS A 5 0.25 -15.76 15.81
N ARG A 6 -0.92 -15.29 16.23
CA ARG A 6 -2.01 -14.93 15.31
C ARG A 6 -1.69 -13.64 14.58
N LEU A 7 -1.11 -12.65 15.28
CA LEU A 7 -0.71 -11.39 14.65
C LEU A 7 0.39 -11.60 13.59
N ILE A 8 1.43 -12.38 13.93
CA ILE A 8 2.54 -12.66 13.01
C ILE A 8 2.05 -13.40 11.75
N ARG A 9 1.18 -14.40 11.89
CA ARG A 9 0.62 -15.09 10.72
C ARG A 9 -0.19 -14.18 9.81
N ARG A 10 -0.84 -13.16 10.38
CA ARG A 10 -1.63 -12.18 9.61
C ARG A 10 -0.76 -11.29 8.73
N THR A 11 0.47 -10.97 9.15
CA THR A 11 1.44 -10.20 8.35
C THR A 11 2.20 -11.08 7.35
N GLN A 12 2.30 -12.39 7.60
CA GLN A 12 3.00 -13.34 6.71
C GLN A 12 2.10 -13.96 5.63
N THR A 13 0.87 -13.45 5.49
CA THR A 13 -0.08 -13.93 4.48
C THR A 13 0.08 -13.10 3.22
N LYS A 14 0.33 -13.75 2.08
CA LYS A 14 0.35 -13.10 0.77
C LYS A 14 -1.07 -12.65 0.39
N ARG A 15 -1.32 -11.33 0.38
CA ARG A 15 -2.62 -10.75 -0.02
C ARG A 15 -2.65 -10.19 -1.44
N SER A 16 -1.49 -9.98 -2.04
CA SER A 16 -1.33 -9.50 -3.41
C SER A 16 -0.97 -10.64 -4.36
N ASP A 17 -1.38 -10.52 -5.63
CA ASP A 17 -1.12 -11.53 -6.66
C ASP A 17 0.36 -11.55 -7.14
N ALA A 18 1.22 -10.73 -6.54
CA ALA A 18 2.63 -10.60 -6.93
C ALA A 18 3.45 -11.86 -6.62
N GLU A 19 4.14 -12.42 -7.60
CA GLU A 19 5.00 -13.58 -7.40
C GLU A 19 6.38 -13.17 -6.86
N ARG A 20 6.76 -13.69 -5.69
CA ARG A 20 8.06 -13.41 -5.08
C ARG A 20 9.14 -14.22 -5.80
N ILE A 21 10.16 -13.54 -6.32
CA ILE A 21 11.32 -14.20 -6.93
C ILE A 21 12.00 -15.10 -5.89
N GLY A 22 12.09 -16.40 -6.21
CA GLY A 22 12.66 -17.40 -5.30
C GLY A 22 11.76 -17.80 -4.12
N GLY A 23 10.48 -17.45 -4.14
CA GLY A 23 9.48 -17.93 -3.19
C GLY A 23 8.92 -19.30 -3.56
N ASN A 24 8.35 -20.01 -2.58
CA ASN A 24 7.56 -21.21 -2.86
C ASN A 24 6.14 -20.80 -3.27
N ALA A 25 5.77 -21.02 -4.52
CA ALA A 25 4.45 -20.67 -5.07
C ALA A 25 3.29 -21.42 -4.38
N GLU A 26 3.55 -22.57 -3.76
CA GLU A 26 2.52 -23.37 -3.07
C GLU A 26 2.37 -22.99 -1.58
N ALA A 27 3.22 -22.12 -1.04
CA ALA A 27 3.17 -21.74 0.36
C ALA A 27 2.12 -20.63 0.60
N THR A 28 1.14 -20.91 1.47
CA THR A 28 0.13 -19.91 1.90
C THR A 28 0.71 -18.84 2.83
N TYR A 29 1.81 -19.16 3.52
CA TYR A 29 2.49 -18.28 4.46
C TYR A 29 3.97 -18.19 4.11
N ASP A 30 4.51 -16.98 4.06
CA ASP A 30 5.94 -16.73 3.87
C ASP A 30 6.44 -15.91 5.06
N VAL A 31 7.41 -16.47 5.80
CA VAL A 31 7.95 -15.88 7.03
C VAL A 31 8.73 -14.60 6.74
N GLU A 32 9.28 -14.48 5.54
CA GLU A 32 9.98 -13.30 5.04
C GLU A 32 9.02 -12.24 4.48
N LEU A 33 7.74 -12.58 4.33
CA LEU A 33 6.71 -11.63 3.92
C LEU A 33 6.18 -10.88 5.14
N PHE A 34 6.21 -9.55 5.07
CA PHE A 34 5.52 -8.66 5.98
C PHE A 34 4.58 -7.79 5.16
N ASP A 35 3.30 -8.18 5.14
CA ASP A 35 2.20 -7.47 4.50
C ASP A 35 1.84 -6.21 5.28
N ASP A 36 2.72 -5.20 5.15
CA ASP A 36 2.60 -3.86 5.73
C ASP A 36 1.89 -2.89 4.77
N ASP A 37 1.16 -3.38 3.78
CA ASP A 37 0.44 -2.58 2.78
C ASP A 37 -0.50 -1.56 3.44
N ASP A 38 -1.25 -1.97 4.48
CA ASP A 38 -2.13 -1.09 5.25
C ASP A 38 -1.34 0.02 5.97
N PHE A 39 -0.12 -0.27 6.44
CA PHE A 39 0.75 0.70 7.10
C PHE A 39 1.29 1.72 6.10
N TYR A 40 1.79 1.28 4.94
CA TYR A 40 2.26 2.20 3.90
C TYR A 40 1.11 3.04 3.32
N GLN A 41 -0.09 2.47 3.20
CA GLN A 41 -1.29 3.22 2.81
C GLN A 41 -1.65 4.30 3.82
N GLN A 42 -1.58 4.01 5.13
CA GLN A 42 -1.80 5.02 6.18
C GLN A 42 -0.74 6.12 6.14
N LEU A 43 0.55 5.75 6.03
CA LEU A 43 1.64 6.71 5.92
C LEU A 43 1.48 7.62 4.70
N LEU A 44 1.06 7.06 3.56
CA LEU A 44 0.80 7.80 2.35
C LEU A 44 -0.39 8.76 2.51
N LYS A 45 -1.48 8.32 3.14
CA LYS A 45 -2.63 9.19 3.47
C LYS A 45 -2.21 10.35 4.36
N ASP A 46 -1.52 10.08 5.45
CA ASP A 46 -0.99 11.12 6.36
C ASP A 46 -0.11 12.13 5.62
N LEU A 47 0.76 11.65 4.73
CA LEU A 47 1.64 12.50 3.93
C LEU A 47 0.85 13.39 2.96
N ILE A 48 -0.15 12.83 2.30
CA ILE A 48 -1.05 13.56 1.40
C ILE A 48 -1.84 14.60 2.18
N GLU A 49 -2.41 14.25 3.32
CA GLU A 49 -3.19 15.17 4.17
C GLU A 49 -2.33 16.35 4.63
N ARG A 50 -1.11 16.10 5.12
CA ARG A 50 -0.18 17.16 5.54
C ARG A 50 0.17 18.10 4.38
N LYS A 51 0.57 17.56 3.23
CA LYS A 51 0.91 18.38 2.05
C LYS A 51 -0.29 19.12 1.49
N SER A 52 -1.46 18.50 1.48
CA SER A 52 -2.69 19.10 0.96
C SER A 52 -3.21 20.21 1.88
N ALA A 53 -2.95 20.14 3.19
CA ALA A 53 -3.26 21.19 4.14
C ALA A 53 -2.35 22.43 3.99
N GLU A 54 -1.10 22.24 3.52
CA GLU A 54 -0.16 23.33 3.24
C GLU A 54 -0.45 24.04 1.90
N VAL A 55 -1.10 23.37 0.95
CA VAL A 55 -1.43 23.93 -0.36
C VAL A 55 -2.79 24.62 -0.33
N VAL A 56 -2.77 25.96 -0.24
CA VAL A 56 -3.97 26.81 -0.23
C VAL A 56 -4.52 27.07 -1.64
N ASP A 57 -3.71 26.88 -2.69
CA ASP A 57 -4.09 27.13 -4.09
C ASP A 57 -4.60 25.86 -4.80
N PRO A 58 -5.88 25.82 -5.24
CA PRO A 58 -6.46 24.70 -6.00
C PRO A 58 -5.68 24.33 -7.27
N ILE A 59 -4.95 25.28 -7.87
CA ILE A 59 -4.15 25.05 -9.08
C ILE A 59 -2.89 24.24 -8.73
N GLU A 60 -2.26 24.47 -7.58
CA GLU A 60 -1.10 23.71 -7.14
C GLU A 60 -1.47 22.29 -6.73
N MET A 61 -2.63 22.10 -6.09
CA MET A 61 -3.18 20.77 -5.80
C MET A 61 -3.32 19.90 -7.06
N SER A 62 -3.75 20.50 -8.18
CA SER A 62 -3.92 19.79 -9.45
C SER A 62 -2.61 19.27 -10.06
N LYS A 63 -1.45 19.82 -9.66
CA LYS A 63 -0.12 19.39 -10.11
C LYS A 63 0.42 18.19 -9.34
N PHE A 64 -0.08 17.93 -8.12
CA PHE A 64 0.30 16.77 -7.28
C PHE A 64 -0.62 15.56 -7.48
N VAL A 65 -1.86 15.78 -7.95
CA VAL A 65 -2.86 14.73 -8.27
C VAL A 65 -2.69 13.99 -9.63
N PRO A 66 -1.89 14.42 -10.64
CA PRO A 66 -1.94 13.80 -11.97
C PRO A 66 -1.28 12.42 -12.03
N ILE A 67 -0.58 11.96 -10.98
CA ILE A 67 -0.03 10.59 -10.94
C ILE A 67 -1.15 9.53 -10.84
N CYS A 68 -2.32 9.87 -10.27
CA CYS A 68 -3.41 8.91 -10.09
C CYS A 68 -4.50 8.95 -11.19
N LYS A 69 -4.53 9.98 -12.05
CA LYS A 69 -5.58 10.10 -13.10
C LYS A 69 -5.20 9.48 -14.44
N HIS A 70 -3.91 9.33 -14.74
CA HIS A 70 -3.48 8.81 -16.05
C HIS A 70 -3.66 7.29 -16.23
N LEU A 71 -3.90 6.51 -15.17
CA LEU A 71 -4.13 5.08 -15.31
C LEU A 71 -5.57 4.70 -15.69
N ILE A 72 -6.55 5.62 -15.56
CA ILE A 72 -7.95 5.33 -15.85
C ILE A 72 -8.34 5.59 -17.32
N ILE A 73 -7.54 6.37 -18.07
CA ILE A 73 -7.90 6.78 -19.45
C ILE A 73 -7.34 5.84 -20.53
N ILE A 74 -6.43 4.91 -20.22
CA ILE A 74 -5.85 3.97 -21.22
C ILE A 74 -6.63 2.63 -21.29
N ALA A 75 -7.78 2.52 -20.64
CA ALA A 75 -8.60 1.30 -20.64
C ALA A 75 -10.05 1.52 -21.14
N ASN A 76 -10.23 2.38 -22.14
CA ASN A 76 -11.41 2.38 -23.02
C ASN A 76 -10.99 2.50 -24.48
#